data_AF-A0AAP6GBQ3-F1
#
_entry.id   AF-A0AAP6GBQ3-F1
#
_cell.length_a   1.000
_cell.length_b   1.000
_cell.length_c   1.000
_cell.angle_alpha   90.00
_cell.angle_beta   90.00
_cell.angle_gamma   90.00
#
_symmetry.space_group_name_H-M   'P 1'
#
loop_
_entity.id
_entity.type
_entity.pdbx_description
1 polymer ?
#
loop_
_entity_poly.entity_id
_entity_poly.type
_entity_poly.pdbx_seq_one_letter_code
_entity_poly.pdbx_strand_id
1 'polypeptide(L)'
;MSPFLNYSFLNDAPPFLFFTGKGGVGKTSLACASAVALCDSGKRVLLVSTDPASNVGQVFDTQIGNQITKILQVEGLSALEIDPQAAAQAYRERIVGPVRGKLPESVVRSIEEQLSGACTTEIAAFDEFTALLTDSSLVGEYDHIVFDTAPTGHTIRLLQLPGAWSEFLEQGKGDASCLGPLAGLEKQRSQYAEAVAALSDAGKTRLILVARAQASTLREVARTHDELATIGLANQQLVINGIFPQSEIVDDPLATAVWQREQQAMADMPALLARLPQDRVPLLATNLVGVESLRQLLGAAPVTGTDEVESTTTEPHPGLKQLVDELASDGHGLIMLMGKGGVGKTTLAAAVAVELASRGLPVHLTTSDPAAHLGETLAGALPSLEVSRIDPHAETERYRAQVLATKGASLDAQGRALLEEDLRSPCTEEIAVFQAFSRIIREAGKRFVVMDTAPTGHTLLLLDATGAYHREIARQMGGKGMHFTTPMMQLQDPKQTKVMIVTLPEPTPVQEAANLQADLRRAGIEPWAWVVNHMLAPASVTSPLLAPASVTSPLLAQRAYRQQPHIEAVKQEHAKRYAVVPLQAVEPVGVKALQDLCHPVHKEM
;
A
#
# COMPACT_ATOMS: atom_id res chain seq x y z
N MET A 1 -7.04 -27.27 -28.01
CA MET A 1 -7.18 -25.92 -27.40
C MET A 1 -6.30 -25.93 -26.17
N SER A 2 -5.40 -24.96 -26.04
CA SER A 2 -4.52 -24.85 -24.87
C SER A 2 -5.38 -24.69 -23.61
N PRO A 3 -5.16 -25.47 -22.52
CA PRO A 3 -6.00 -25.43 -21.32
C PRO A 3 -6.03 -24.06 -20.61
N PHE A 4 -5.14 -23.14 -21.00
CA PHE A 4 -4.99 -21.80 -20.44
C PHE A 4 -5.92 -20.73 -21.05
N LEU A 5 -6.64 -21.02 -22.14
CA LEU A 5 -7.51 -20.08 -22.87
C LEU A 5 -8.88 -19.81 -22.19
N ASN A 6 -9.04 -20.23 -20.93
CA ASN A 6 -10.28 -20.00 -20.18
C ASN A 6 -10.38 -18.60 -19.57
N TYR A 7 -9.29 -17.84 -19.55
CA TYR A 7 -9.25 -16.48 -19.02
C TYR A 7 -9.20 -15.45 -20.14
N SER A 8 -10.20 -14.56 -20.17
CA SER A 8 -10.36 -13.55 -21.22
C SER A 8 -9.20 -12.57 -21.32
N PHE A 9 -8.47 -12.32 -20.23
CA PHE A 9 -7.33 -11.39 -20.23
C PHE A 9 -6.10 -11.89 -20.99
N LEU A 10 -5.99 -13.20 -21.22
CA LEU A 10 -4.92 -13.82 -22.02
C LEU A 10 -5.30 -14.00 -23.50
N ASN A 11 -6.58 -13.87 -23.84
CA ASN A 11 -7.06 -14.01 -25.21
C ASN A 11 -6.67 -12.78 -26.03
N ASP A 12 -6.09 -13.00 -27.21
CA ASP A 12 -5.61 -11.94 -28.10
C ASP A 12 -4.81 -10.86 -27.34
N ALA A 13 -3.88 -11.31 -26.49
CA ALA A 13 -3.03 -10.43 -25.71
C ALA A 13 -2.20 -9.53 -26.64
N PRO A 14 -2.14 -8.20 -26.40
CA PRO A 14 -1.27 -7.31 -27.16
C PRO A 14 0.21 -7.47 -26.70
N PRO A 15 1.16 -6.78 -27.35
CA PRO A 15 2.57 -6.83 -26.96
C PRO A 15 2.85 -6.49 -25.50
N PHE A 16 2.09 -5.59 -24.87
CA PHE A 16 2.32 -5.19 -23.48
C PHE A 16 1.13 -5.55 -22.57
N LEU A 17 1.41 -6.28 -21.49
CA LEU A 17 0.46 -6.58 -20.43
C LEU A 17 0.93 -5.95 -19.11
N PHE A 18 0.07 -5.18 -18.45
CA PHE A 18 0.39 -4.56 -17.16
C PHE A 18 -0.58 -5.05 -16.09
N PHE A 19 -0.06 -5.51 -14.95
CA PHE A 19 -0.88 -5.86 -13.78
C PHE A 19 -0.86 -4.71 -12.78
N THR A 20 -2.03 -4.24 -12.32
CA THR A 20 -2.14 -3.16 -11.34
C THR A 20 -3.16 -3.48 -10.26
N GLY A 21 -3.00 -2.86 -9.10
CA GLY A 21 -3.81 -3.14 -7.90
C GLY A 21 -2.99 -3.02 -6.62
N LYS A 22 -3.69 -2.97 -5.48
CA LYS A 22 -3.05 -2.80 -4.16
C LYS A 22 -2.03 -3.92 -3.85
N GLY A 23 -1.15 -3.70 -2.87
CA GLY A 23 -0.21 -4.73 -2.38
C GLY A 23 -0.92 -6.01 -1.94
N GLY A 24 -0.34 -7.17 -2.23
CA GLY A 24 -0.87 -8.47 -1.78
C GLY A 24 -2.08 -9.05 -2.54
N VAL A 25 -2.63 -8.37 -3.55
CA VAL A 25 -3.75 -8.94 -4.35
C VAL A 25 -3.36 -10.07 -5.30
N GLY A 26 -2.05 -10.33 -5.45
CA GLY A 26 -1.51 -11.39 -6.32
C GLY A 26 -1.12 -10.93 -7.74
N LYS A 27 -0.73 -9.65 -7.92
CA LYS A 27 -0.26 -9.12 -9.21
C LYS A 27 0.90 -9.93 -9.79
N THR A 28 2.00 -10.06 -9.04
CA THR A 28 3.20 -10.80 -9.43
C THR A 28 2.88 -12.26 -9.72
N SER A 29 2.07 -12.89 -8.87
CA SER A 29 1.59 -14.26 -9.08
C SER A 29 0.84 -14.44 -10.40
N LEU A 30 -0.10 -13.54 -10.70
CA LEU A 30 -0.86 -13.57 -11.95
C LEU A 30 0.03 -13.23 -13.15
N ALA A 31 0.96 -12.28 -13.02
CA ALA A 31 1.92 -11.92 -14.06
C ALA A 31 2.83 -13.11 -14.40
N CYS A 32 3.39 -13.80 -13.40
CA CYS A 32 4.18 -15.01 -13.59
C CYS A 32 3.35 -16.12 -14.24
N ALA A 33 2.13 -16.39 -13.74
CA ALA A 33 1.27 -17.43 -14.31
C ALA A 33 0.85 -17.12 -15.74
N SER A 34 0.60 -15.85 -16.05
CA SER A 34 0.31 -15.36 -17.41
C SER A 34 1.48 -15.57 -18.35
N ALA A 35 2.69 -15.23 -17.90
CA ALA A 35 3.90 -15.41 -18.69
C ALA A 35 4.14 -16.90 -19.01
N VAL A 36 3.98 -17.78 -18.01
CA VAL A 36 4.05 -19.23 -18.21
C VAL A 36 2.98 -19.72 -19.18
N ALA A 37 1.73 -19.29 -19.01
CA ALA A 37 0.62 -19.69 -19.88
C ALA A 37 0.81 -19.27 -21.35
N LEU A 38 1.33 -18.06 -21.57
CA LEU A 38 1.67 -17.56 -22.90
C LEU A 38 2.82 -18.37 -23.51
N CYS A 39 3.86 -18.68 -22.75
CA CYS A 39 4.96 -19.55 -23.20
C CYS A 39 4.49 -20.97 -23.52
N ASP A 40 3.63 -21.56 -22.69
CA ASP A 40 3.03 -22.87 -22.94
C ASP A 40 2.13 -22.87 -24.20
N SER A 41 1.71 -21.68 -24.69
CA SER A 41 1.04 -21.51 -25.99
C SER A 41 1.99 -21.26 -27.18
N GLY A 42 3.30 -21.34 -26.96
CA GLY A 42 4.35 -21.16 -27.96
C GLY A 42 4.81 -19.71 -28.17
N LYS A 43 4.52 -18.80 -27.22
CA LYS A 43 4.94 -17.40 -27.29
C LYS A 43 6.28 -17.16 -26.60
N ARG A 44 7.04 -16.19 -27.09
CA ARG A 44 8.23 -15.64 -26.43
C ARG A 44 7.80 -14.51 -25.50
N VAL A 45 8.14 -14.61 -24.22
CA VAL A 45 7.67 -13.66 -23.21
C VAL A 45 8.85 -13.10 -22.40
N LEU A 46 8.83 -11.79 -22.19
CA LEU A 46 9.69 -11.13 -21.22
C LEU A 46 8.85 -10.72 -20.00
N LEU A 47 9.12 -11.31 -18.84
CA LEU A 47 8.53 -10.93 -17.58
C LEU A 47 9.38 -9.83 -16.91
N VAL A 48 8.79 -8.68 -16.65
CA VAL A 48 9.46 -7.54 -16.03
C VAL A 48 8.87 -7.34 -14.64
N SER A 49 9.72 -7.46 -13.63
CA SER A 49 9.36 -7.18 -12.25
C SER A 49 9.87 -5.81 -11.83
N THR A 50 8.99 -5.03 -11.22
CA THR A 50 9.31 -3.69 -10.68
C THR A 50 8.86 -3.53 -9.22
N ASP A 51 8.36 -4.61 -8.62
CA ASP A 51 7.96 -4.62 -7.22
C ASP A 51 9.23 -4.59 -6.34
N PRO A 52 9.39 -3.61 -5.42
CA PRO A 52 10.53 -3.56 -4.50
C PRO A 52 10.60 -4.77 -3.56
N ALA A 53 9.51 -5.51 -3.41
CA ALA A 53 9.45 -6.78 -2.68
C ALA A 53 9.34 -7.99 -3.63
N SER A 54 9.83 -7.85 -4.87
CA SER A 54 9.73 -8.90 -5.88
C SER A 54 10.26 -10.23 -5.36
N ASN A 55 9.48 -11.26 -5.64
CA ASN A 55 9.84 -12.65 -5.38
C ASN A 55 9.87 -13.46 -6.67
N VAL A 56 9.92 -12.81 -7.85
CA VAL A 56 9.92 -13.50 -9.15
C VAL A 56 11.06 -14.50 -9.24
N GLY A 57 12.26 -14.12 -8.78
CA GLY A 57 13.40 -15.03 -8.74
C GLY A 57 13.17 -16.26 -7.85
N GLN A 58 12.47 -16.09 -6.73
CA GLN A 58 12.12 -17.21 -5.84
C GLN A 58 11.04 -18.11 -6.46
N VAL A 59 10.05 -17.52 -7.16
CA VAL A 59 8.97 -18.26 -7.82
C VAL A 59 9.52 -19.22 -8.88
N PHE A 60 10.54 -18.79 -9.62
CA PHE A 60 11.21 -19.58 -10.67
C PHE A 60 12.51 -20.25 -10.22
N ASP A 61 12.86 -20.19 -8.93
CA ASP A 61 14.15 -20.68 -8.39
C ASP A 61 15.36 -20.28 -9.26
N THR A 62 15.40 -19.01 -9.66
CA THR A 62 16.38 -18.44 -10.57
C THR A 62 16.79 -17.06 -10.09
N GLN A 63 18.09 -16.76 -10.03
CA GLN A 63 18.55 -15.41 -9.74
C GLN A 63 18.25 -14.50 -10.94
N ILE A 64 17.48 -13.45 -10.71
CA ILE A 64 17.13 -12.42 -11.69
C ILE A 64 17.72 -11.11 -11.17
N GLY A 65 17.99 -10.18 -12.08
CA GLY A 65 18.47 -8.84 -11.73
C GLY A 65 18.20 -7.89 -12.89
N ASN A 66 18.98 -6.82 -12.96
CA ASN A 66 18.86 -5.75 -13.96
C ASN A 66 19.32 -6.16 -15.38
N GLN A 67 19.46 -7.45 -15.66
CA GLN A 67 19.78 -7.99 -16.98
C GLN A 67 18.76 -9.05 -17.37
N ILE A 68 18.36 -9.04 -18.64
CA ILE A 68 17.42 -10.01 -19.19
C ILE A 68 18.03 -11.41 -19.07
N THR A 69 17.38 -12.26 -18.28
CA THR A 69 17.86 -13.59 -17.91
C THR A 69 16.83 -14.63 -18.34
N LYS A 70 17.27 -15.71 -19.01
CA LYS A 70 16.38 -16.79 -19.44
C LYS A 70 15.95 -17.64 -18.24
N ILE A 71 14.66 -17.94 -18.16
CA ILE A 71 14.11 -18.86 -17.15
C ILE A 71 14.16 -20.28 -17.70
N LEU A 72 15.16 -21.06 -17.28
CA LEU A 72 15.43 -22.38 -17.85
C LEU A 72 14.30 -23.41 -17.69
N GLN A 73 13.44 -23.20 -16.68
CA GLN A 73 12.32 -24.10 -16.37
C GLN A 73 11.13 -23.93 -17.33
N VAL A 74 11.09 -22.85 -18.12
CA VAL A 74 9.98 -22.50 -19.03
C VAL A 74 10.55 -22.04 -20.37
N GLU A 75 10.37 -22.86 -21.41
CA GLU A 75 10.84 -22.52 -22.75
C GLU A 75 10.18 -21.25 -23.28
N GLY A 76 10.97 -20.31 -23.80
CA GLY A 76 10.48 -19.04 -24.34
C GLY A 76 10.30 -17.92 -23.31
N LEU A 77 10.55 -18.17 -22.02
CA LEU A 77 10.45 -17.18 -20.96
C LEU A 77 11.82 -16.56 -20.61
N SER A 78 11.87 -15.24 -20.62
CA SER A 78 12.95 -14.44 -20.03
C SER A 78 12.38 -13.56 -18.92
N ALA A 79 13.21 -13.16 -17.97
CA ALA A 79 12.84 -12.23 -16.91
C ALA A 79 13.85 -11.11 -16.72
N LEU A 80 13.37 -9.96 -16.26
CA LEU A 80 14.14 -8.78 -15.92
C LEU A 80 13.59 -8.23 -14.60
N GLU A 81 14.47 -7.87 -13.68
CA GLU A 81 14.11 -7.23 -12.41
C GLU A 81 14.67 -5.82 -12.36
N ILE A 82 13.78 -4.85 -12.22
CA ILE A 82 14.10 -3.45 -12.02
C ILE A 82 13.90 -3.15 -10.55
N ASP A 83 14.99 -3.00 -9.81
CA ASP A 83 14.95 -2.52 -8.44
C ASP A 83 14.68 -1.00 -8.46
N PRO A 84 13.49 -0.54 -8.00
CA PRO A 84 13.13 0.86 -8.04
C PRO A 84 14.02 1.70 -7.09
N GLN A 85 14.56 1.13 -6.01
CA GLN A 85 15.48 1.83 -5.12
C GLN A 85 16.85 2.01 -5.78
N ALA A 86 17.36 0.98 -6.45
CA ALA A 86 18.58 1.09 -7.23
C ALA A 86 18.43 2.09 -8.38
N ALA A 87 17.27 2.09 -9.08
CA ALA A 87 16.94 3.07 -10.09
C ALA A 87 16.90 4.49 -9.51
N ALA A 88 16.25 4.70 -8.36
CA ALA A 88 16.23 5.99 -7.67
C ALA A 88 17.63 6.45 -7.25
N GLN A 89 18.49 5.53 -6.79
CA GLN A 89 19.86 5.84 -6.42
C GLN A 89 20.71 6.24 -7.63
N ALA A 90 20.59 5.51 -8.75
CA ALA A 90 21.26 5.85 -10.01
C ALA A 90 20.77 7.19 -10.55
N TYR A 91 19.45 7.43 -10.47
CA TYR A 91 18.82 8.69 -10.84
C TYR A 91 19.36 9.87 -10.03
N ARG A 92 19.42 9.72 -8.70
CA ARG A 92 19.99 10.72 -7.79
C ARG A 92 21.47 10.97 -8.10
N GLU A 93 22.26 9.93 -8.33
CA GLU A 93 23.68 10.07 -8.64
C GLU A 93 23.91 10.78 -9.98
N ARG A 94 23.06 10.55 -10.98
CA ARG A 94 23.10 11.27 -12.28
C ARG A 94 22.94 12.78 -12.11
N ILE A 95 22.13 13.23 -11.15
CA ILE A 95 21.88 14.65 -10.86
C ILE A 95 22.95 15.23 -9.91
N VAL A 96 23.30 14.50 -8.86
CA VAL A 96 24.17 15.00 -7.78
C VAL A 96 25.66 14.86 -8.10
N GLY A 97 26.06 13.78 -8.77
CA GLY A 97 27.44 13.50 -9.13
C GLY A 97 28.15 14.68 -9.83
N PRO A 98 27.53 15.33 -10.83
CA PRO A 98 28.13 16.48 -11.53
C PRO A 98 28.40 17.72 -10.66
N VAL A 99 27.65 17.89 -9.55
CA VAL A 99 27.75 19.05 -8.64
C VAL A 99 28.54 18.74 -7.36
N ARG A 100 28.80 17.47 -7.06
CA ARG A 100 29.61 17.03 -5.92
C ARG A 100 31.03 17.60 -6.04
N GLY A 101 31.51 18.27 -4.98
CA GLY A 101 32.80 18.94 -4.97
C GLY A 101 32.85 20.30 -5.70
N LYS A 102 31.76 20.73 -6.35
CA LYS A 102 31.63 22.07 -6.98
C LYS A 102 30.72 23.00 -6.19
N LEU A 103 29.75 22.45 -5.47
CA LEU A 103 28.87 23.18 -4.55
C LEU A 103 29.24 22.89 -3.10
N PRO A 104 28.86 23.77 -2.14
CA PRO A 104 29.03 23.49 -0.71
C PRO A 104 28.34 22.18 -0.31
N GLU A 105 28.96 21.40 0.59
CA GLU A 105 28.42 20.10 1.02
C GLU A 105 27.00 20.19 1.57
N SER A 106 26.66 21.29 2.24
CA SER A 106 25.31 21.55 2.76
C SER A 106 24.25 21.67 1.65
N VAL A 107 24.62 22.20 0.49
CA VAL A 107 23.76 22.33 -0.69
C VAL A 107 23.61 20.97 -1.37
N VAL A 108 24.72 20.25 -1.57
CA VAL A 108 24.72 18.90 -2.15
C VAL A 108 23.83 17.96 -1.34
N ARG A 109 23.99 17.95 -0.01
CA ARG A 109 23.17 17.15 0.91
C ARG A 109 21.68 17.54 0.85
N SER A 110 21.37 18.81 0.62
CA SER A 110 19.99 19.27 0.46
C SER A 110 19.36 18.73 -0.83
N ILE A 111 20.11 18.69 -1.93
CA ILE A 111 19.65 18.15 -3.21
C ILE A 111 19.49 16.63 -3.11
N GLU A 112 20.44 15.92 -2.49
CA GLU A 112 20.34 14.47 -2.25
C GLU A 112 19.07 14.11 -1.48
N GLU A 113 18.73 14.89 -0.46
CA GLU A 113 17.53 14.67 0.35
C GLU A 113 16.25 14.90 -0.46
N GLN A 114 16.18 15.96 -1.27
CA GLN A 114 15.02 16.23 -2.14
C GLN A 114 14.76 15.10 -3.15
N LEU A 115 15.80 14.37 -3.54
CA LEU A 115 15.74 13.24 -4.47
C LEU A 115 15.61 11.88 -3.76
N SER A 116 15.34 11.84 -2.45
CA SER A 116 15.27 10.60 -1.67
C SER A 116 13.84 10.19 -1.27
N GLY A 117 12.84 10.96 -1.69
CA GLY A 117 11.42 10.70 -1.42
C GLY A 117 10.78 9.72 -2.41
N ALA A 118 9.60 9.21 -2.04
CA ALA A 118 8.83 8.23 -2.83
C ALA A 118 8.55 8.68 -4.27
N CYS A 119 8.30 9.97 -4.51
CA CYS A 119 8.09 10.52 -5.85
C CYS A 119 9.33 10.32 -6.76
N THR A 120 10.55 10.39 -6.21
CA THR A 120 11.76 10.16 -7.01
C THR A 120 11.87 8.70 -7.41
N THR A 121 11.54 7.79 -6.51
CA THR A 121 11.49 6.35 -6.77
C THR A 121 10.48 6.02 -7.86
N GLU A 122 9.28 6.60 -7.81
CA GLU A 122 8.26 6.40 -8.85
C GLU A 122 8.70 6.92 -10.22
N ILE A 123 9.30 8.11 -10.25
CA ILE A 123 9.82 8.72 -11.49
C ILE A 123 10.97 7.88 -12.06
N ALA A 124 11.90 7.42 -11.23
CA ALA A 124 13.02 6.60 -11.66
C ALA A 124 12.55 5.24 -12.19
N ALA A 125 11.57 4.61 -11.52
CA ALA A 125 10.94 3.39 -12.04
C ALA A 125 10.25 3.64 -13.39
N PHE A 126 9.58 4.79 -13.55
CA PHE A 126 8.96 5.17 -14.83
C PHE A 126 9.98 5.39 -15.95
N ASP A 127 11.17 5.91 -15.65
CA ASP A 127 12.26 6.05 -16.62
C ASP A 127 12.65 4.69 -17.21
N GLU A 128 12.79 3.68 -16.36
CA GLU A 128 13.07 2.29 -16.78
C GLU A 128 11.92 1.68 -17.60
N PHE A 129 10.66 1.90 -17.19
CA PHE A 129 9.48 1.51 -17.98
C PHE A 129 9.49 2.14 -19.38
N THR A 130 9.84 3.42 -19.46
CA THR A 130 9.87 4.19 -20.72
C THR A 130 10.90 3.61 -21.68
N ALA A 131 12.08 3.25 -21.18
CA ALA A 131 13.11 2.61 -21.98
C ALA A 131 12.60 1.29 -22.60
N LEU A 132 11.93 0.44 -21.81
CA LEU A 132 11.37 -0.83 -22.29
C LEU A 132 10.21 -0.65 -23.28
N LEU A 133 9.35 0.34 -23.08
CA LEU A 133 8.21 0.62 -23.96
C LEU A 133 8.60 1.20 -25.32
N THR A 134 9.72 1.93 -25.36
CA THR A 134 10.21 2.62 -26.57
C THR A 134 11.28 1.82 -27.32
N ASP A 135 11.83 0.76 -26.74
CA ASP A 135 12.81 -0.09 -27.38
C ASP A 135 12.16 -1.02 -28.43
N SER A 136 12.15 -0.54 -29.67
CA SER A 136 11.66 -1.29 -30.83
C SER A 136 12.37 -2.63 -31.08
N SER A 137 13.58 -2.84 -30.54
CA SER A 137 14.30 -4.11 -30.70
C SER A 137 13.71 -5.22 -29.80
N LEU A 138 13.30 -4.87 -28.58
CA LEU A 138 12.63 -5.78 -27.64
C LEU A 138 11.26 -6.25 -28.16
N VAL A 139 10.50 -5.36 -28.79
CA VAL A 139 9.18 -5.67 -29.38
C VAL A 139 9.29 -6.64 -30.58
N GLY A 140 10.48 -6.82 -31.17
CA GLY A 140 10.73 -7.82 -32.20
C GLY A 140 11.21 -9.18 -31.65
N GLU A 141 11.88 -9.18 -30.50
CA GLU A 141 12.44 -10.38 -29.87
C GLU A 141 11.41 -11.15 -29.03
N TYR A 142 10.44 -10.44 -28.46
CA TYR A 142 9.38 -11.03 -27.63
C TYR A 142 8.01 -10.76 -28.24
N ASP A 143 7.11 -11.74 -28.14
CA ASP A 143 5.73 -11.58 -28.59
C ASP A 143 4.91 -10.80 -27.54
N HIS A 144 5.26 -10.96 -26.26
CA HIS A 144 4.66 -10.24 -25.14
C HIS A 144 5.70 -9.81 -24.09
N ILE A 145 5.51 -8.64 -23.51
CA ILE A 145 6.25 -8.12 -22.37
C ILE A 145 5.22 -7.90 -21.24
N VAL A 146 5.43 -8.60 -20.13
CA VAL A 146 4.49 -8.67 -19.00
C VAL A 146 5.08 -7.94 -17.80
N PHE A 147 4.39 -6.92 -17.31
CA PHE A 147 4.81 -6.13 -16.15
C PHE A 147 3.95 -6.47 -14.92
N ASP A 148 4.58 -6.79 -13.80
CA ASP A 148 3.90 -7.15 -12.55
C ASP A 148 3.31 -5.97 -11.76
N THR A 149 3.68 -4.74 -12.14
CA THR A 149 3.14 -3.49 -11.62
C THR A 149 2.97 -2.50 -12.76
N ALA A 150 1.93 -1.66 -12.69
CA ALA A 150 1.71 -0.56 -13.62
C ALA A 150 2.05 0.79 -12.96
N PRO A 151 2.46 1.80 -13.75
CA PRO A 151 2.63 3.15 -13.24
C PRO A 151 1.29 3.74 -12.74
N THR A 152 1.36 4.62 -11.75
CA THR A 152 0.16 5.27 -11.20
C THR A 152 -0.36 6.37 -12.14
N GLY A 153 -1.65 6.69 -12.04
CA GLY A 153 -2.23 7.83 -12.75
C GLY A 153 -1.56 9.15 -12.40
N HIS A 154 -1.08 9.29 -11.16
CA HIS A 154 -0.32 10.46 -10.72
C HIS A 154 1.00 10.61 -11.48
N THR A 155 1.81 9.55 -11.56
CA THR A 155 3.08 9.55 -12.29
C THR A 155 2.87 9.87 -13.78
N ILE A 156 1.86 9.26 -14.41
CA ILE A 156 1.58 9.51 -15.83
C ILE A 156 1.14 10.97 -16.06
N ARG A 157 0.28 11.52 -15.20
CA ARG A 157 -0.16 12.93 -15.30
C ARG A 157 1.00 13.90 -15.12
N LEU A 158 1.88 13.68 -14.14
CA LEU A 158 3.06 14.52 -13.92
C LEU A 158 3.92 14.65 -15.19
N LEU A 159 4.05 13.56 -15.94
CA LEU A 159 4.84 13.52 -17.17
C LEU A 159 4.09 14.11 -18.38
N GLN A 160 2.75 14.11 -18.37
CA GLN A 160 1.92 14.74 -19.39
C GLN A 160 1.80 16.27 -19.23
N LEU A 161 1.98 16.82 -18.04
CA LEU A 161 1.77 18.24 -17.75
C LEU A 161 2.75 19.13 -18.55
N PRO A 162 2.28 20.02 -19.45
CA PRO A 162 3.16 20.89 -20.24
C PRO A 162 3.97 21.90 -19.41
N GLY A 163 3.38 22.39 -18.30
CA GLY A 163 3.95 23.44 -17.44
C GLY A 163 4.89 22.97 -16.33
N ALA A 164 4.91 21.66 -16.02
CA ALA A 164 5.80 21.09 -14.99
C ALA A 164 7.30 21.15 -15.38
N TRP A 165 7.58 21.48 -16.64
CA TRP A 165 8.91 21.39 -17.24
C TRP A 165 9.57 22.73 -17.54
N SER A 166 8.80 23.80 -17.75
CA SER A 166 9.31 25.06 -18.33
C SER A 166 9.13 26.28 -17.42
N GLU A 167 7.96 26.53 -16.83
CA GLU A 167 7.71 27.77 -16.07
C GLU A 167 8.29 27.76 -14.64
N PHE A 168 8.48 26.58 -14.03
CA PHE A 168 8.92 26.49 -12.62
C PHE A 168 10.42 26.75 -12.42
N LEU A 169 11.26 26.33 -13.38
CA LEU A 169 12.71 26.49 -13.33
C LEU A 169 13.17 27.91 -13.73
N GLU A 170 12.38 28.61 -14.55
CA GLU A 170 12.73 29.97 -15.00
C GLU A 170 12.57 31.05 -13.91
N GLN A 171 11.68 30.84 -12.92
CA GLN A 171 11.37 31.88 -11.93
C GLN A 171 12.12 31.74 -10.59
N GLY A 172 12.76 30.60 -10.30
CA GLY A 172 13.67 30.41 -9.15
C GLY A 172 13.12 30.84 -7.76
N LYS A 173 11.80 30.96 -7.60
CA LYS A 173 11.14 31.56 -6.43
C LYS A 173 9.95 30.77 -5.86
N GLY A 174 9.80 29.49 -6.22
CA GLY A 174 8.75 28.61 -5.69
C GLY A 174 9.31 27.54 -4.75
N ASP A 175 8.75 27.44 -3.54
CA ASP A 175 8.90 26.28 -2.65
C ASP A 175 8.16 25.08 -3.28
N ALA A 176 8.87 24.12 -3.85
CA ALA A 176 8.30 22.80 -4.15
C ALA A 176 9.31 21.69 -3.85
N SER A 177 9.09 21.02 -2.72
CA SER A 177 9.91 19.92 -2.22
C SER A 177 9.93 18.68 -3.14
N CYS A 178 8.98 18.56 -4.08
CA CYS A 178 8.68 17.32 -4.80
C CYS A 178 8.96 17.37 -6.32
N LEU A 179 9.31 18.54 -6.89
CA LEU A 179 9.52 18.71 -8.34
C LEU A 179 11.00 18.68 -8.77
N GLY A 180 11.93 18.63 -7.82
CA GLY A 180 13.37 18.48 -8.07
C GLY A 180 13.75 17.35 -9.04
N PRO A 181 13.06 16.19 -9.04
CA PRO A 181 13.33 15.12 -9.99
C PRO A 181 13.06 15.49 -11.45
N LEU A 182 12.18 16.44 -11.78
CA LEU A 182 11.82 16.69 -13.19
C LEU A 182 12.94 17.34 -14.01
N ALA A 183 13.89 18.03 -13.36
CA ALA A 183 15.00 18.70 -14.02
C ALA A 183 15.94 17.74 -14.79
N GLY A 184 15.98 16.45 -14.44
CA GLY A 184 16.79 15.44 -15.15
C GLY A 184 16.17 14.89 -16.43
N LEU A 185 14.87 15.10 -16.64
CA LEU A 185 14.06 14.36 -17.61
C LEU A 185 13.76 15.18 -18.89
N GLU A 186 14.17 16.44 -18.96
CA GLU A 186 13.89 17.36 -20.10
C GLU A 186 14.41 16.83 -21.44
N LYS A 187 15.58 16.16 -21.44
CA LYS A 187 16.21 15.59 -22.64
C LYS A 187 15.49 14.36 -23.20
N GLN A 188 14.56 13.77 -22.45
CA GLN A 188 13.86 12.52 -22.79
C GLN A 188 12.34 12.73 -23.02
N ARG A 189 11.89 13.98 -23.16
CA ARG A 189 10.47 14.34 -23.35
C ARG A 189 9.79 13.55 -24.47
N SER A 190 10.46 13.36 -25.61
CA SER A 190 9.89 12.60 -26.73
C SER A 190 9.68 11.13 -26.37
N GLN A 191 10.60 10.53 -25.62
CA GLN A 191 10.50 9.12 -25.18
C GLN A 191 9.33 8.93 -24.22
N TYR A 192 9.12 9.85 -23.26
CA TYR A 192 7.96 9.77 -22.37
C TYR A 192 6.63 9.94 -23.11
N ALA A 193 6.56 10.87 -24.07
CA ALA A 193 5.38 11.03 -24.91
C ALA A 193 5.09 9.76 -25.73
N GLU A 194 6.12 9.13 -26.28
CA GLU A 194 6.01 7.85 -26.99
C GLU A 194 5.56 6.71 -26.06
N ALA A 195 6.11 6.61 -24.85
CA ALA A 195 5.69 5.61 -23.87
C ALA A 195 4.23 5.79 -23.43
N VAL A 196 3.81 7.03 -23.16
CA VAL A 196 2.41 7.35 -22.84
C VAL A 196 1.48 7.03 -24.02
N ALA A 197 1.91 7.29 -25.25
CA ALA A 197 1.16 6.93 -26.45
C ALA A 197 1.06 5.41 -26.60
N ALA A 198 2.13 4.65 -26.32
CA ALA A 198 2.11 3.19 -26.32
C ALA A 198 1.15 2.64 -25.27
N LEU A 199 1.20 3.16 -24.03
CA LEU A 199 0.28 2.79 -22.94
C LEU A 199 -1.19 3.04 -23.28
N SER A 200 -1.48 4.12 -24.01
CA SER A 200 -2.85 4.51 -24.39
C SER A 200 -3.35 3.80 -25.66
N ASP A 201 -2.47 3.11 -26.40
CA ASP A 201 -2.82 2.37 -27.60
C ASP A 201 -3.36 0.98 -27.21
N ALA A 202 -4.68 0.80 -27.35
CA ALA A 202 -5.36 -0.46 -27.05
C ALA A 202 -4.86 -1.66 -27.88
N GLY A 203 -4.25 -1.43 -29.04
CA GLY A 203 -3.61 -2.48 -29.85
C GLY A 203 -2.24 -2.90 -29.33
N LYS A 204 -1.60 -2.07 -28.51
CA LYS A 204 -0.26 -2.32 -27.95
C LYS A 204 -0.29 -2.72 -26.48
N THR A 205 -1.22 -2.16 -25.72
CA THR A 205 -1.25 -2.30 -24.26
C THR A 205 -2.61 -2.76 -23.77
N ARG A 206 -2.58 -3.73 -22.85
CA ARG A 206 -3.74 -4.12 -22.02
C ARG A 206 -3.37 -3.99 -20.54
N LEU A 207 -4.28 -3.41 -19.78
CA LEU A 207 -4.15 -3.25 -18.34
C LEU A 207 -5.07 -4.24 -17.61
N ILE A 208 -4.49 -5.03 -16.72
CA ILE A 208 -5.18 -5.98 -15.86
C ILE A 208 -5.29 -5.39 -14.46
N LEU A 209 -6.50 -4.98 -14.11
CA LEU A 209 -6.87 -4.53 -12.78
C LEU A 209 -7.06 -5.76 -11.88
N VAL A 210 -6.19 -5.96 -10.90
CA VAL A 210 -6.25 -7.10 -9.96
C VAL A 210 -6.91 -6.66 -8.66
N ALA A 211 -7.98 -7.36 -8.28
CA ALA A 211 -8.74 -7.11 -7.07
C ALA A 211 -8.90 -8.39 -6.24
N ARG A 212 -9.27 -8.21 -4.96
CA ARG A 212 -9.90 -9.25 -4.12
C ARG A 212 -11.39 -8.96 -4.06
N ALA A 213 -12.22 -9.97 -3.81
CA ALA A 213 -13.67 -9.81 -3.58
C ALA A 213 -13.96 -9.15 -2.21
N GLN A 214 -13.53 -7.91 -2.04
CA GLN A 214 -13.67 -7.12 -0.82
C GLN A 214 -14.10 -5.70 -1.22
N ALA A 215 -15.09 -5.14 -0.54
CA ALA A 215 -15.68 -3.85 -0.91
C ALA A 215 -14.66 -2.70 -0.97
N SER A 216 -13.71 -2.63 -0.02
CA SER A 216 -12.65 -1.62 -0.03
C SER A 216 -11.71 -1.77 -1.23
N THR A 217 -11.33 -3.01 -1.57
CA THR A 217 -10.48 -3.30 -2.72
C THR A 217 -11.16 -2.96 -4.04
N LEU A 218 -12.45 -3.30 -4.19
CA LEU A 218 -13.20 -3.01 -5.40
C LEU A 218 -13.44 -1.51 -5.57
N ARG A 219 -13.68 -0.76 -4.48
CA ARG A 219 -13.75 0.71 -4.53
C ARG A 219 -12.44 1.34 -4.98
N GLU A 220 -11.31 0.86 -4.46
CA GLU A 220 -9.99 1.37 -4.85
C GLU A 220 -9.69 1.09 -6.32
N VAL A 221 -9.93 -0.15 -6.77
CA VAL A 221 -9.76 -0.52 -8.19
C VAL A 221 -10.70 0.27 -9.11
N ALA A 222 -11.91 0.60 -8.65
CA ALA A 222 -12.83 1.46 -9.41
C ALA A 222 -12.29 2.89 -9.59
N ARG A 223 -11.61 3.43 -8.57
CA ARG A 223 -10.92 4.72 -8.67
C ARG A 223 -9.76 4.64 -9.65
N THR A 224 -8.90 3.62 -9.52
CA THR A 224 -7.77 3.39 -10.43
C THR A 224 -8.24 3.24 -11.89
N HIS A 225 -9.33 2.50 -12.10
CA HIS A 225 -9.96 2.35 -13.42
C HIS A 225 -10.31 3.71 -14.04
N ASP A 226 -11.05 4.53 -13.32
CA ASP A 226 -11.50 5.85 -13.77
C ASP A 226 -10.33 6.81 -14.04
N GLU A 227 -9.34 6.82 -13.15
CA GLU A 227 -8.15 7.64 -13.28
C GLU A 227 -7.32 7.29 -14.53
N LEU A 228 -7.10 6.01 -14.79
CA LEU A 228 -6.31 5.54 -15.93
C LEU A 228 -7.10 5.62 -17.25
N ALA A 229 -8.42 5.40 -17.20
CA ALA A 229 -9.28 5.59 -18.37
C ALA A 229 -9.28 7.05 -18.81
N THR A 230 -9.31 8.00 -17.87
CA THR A 230 -9.24 9.45 -18.15
C THR A 230 -7.91 9.85 -18.82
N ILE A 231 -6.84 9.12 -18.54
CA ILE A 231 -5.51 9.33 -19.13
C ILE A 231 -5.40 8.75 -20.56
N GLY A 232 -6.30 7.83 -20.93
CA GLY A 232 -6.35 7.20 -22.25
C GLY A 232 -6.13 5.69 -22.25
N LEU A 233 -5.83 5.08 -21.10
CA LEU A 233 -5.61 3.63 -20.99
C LEU A 233 -6.97 2.91 -20.97
N ALA A 234 -7.61 2.76 -22.13
CA ALA A 234 -8.98 2.26 -22.24
C ALA A 234 -9.10 0.72 -22.29
N ASN A 235 -8.03 0.00 -22.69
CA ASN A 235 -8.03 -1.47 -22.79
C ASN A 235 -7.79 -2.11 -21.42
N GLN A 236 -8.80 -2.04 -20.55
CA GLN A 236 -8.74 -2.55 -19.19
C GLN A 236 -9.59 -3.80 -19.00
N GLN A 237 -9.11 -4.73 -18.18
CA GLN A 237 -9.86 -5.90 -17.73
C GLN A 237 -9.72 -6.09 -16.22
N LEU A 238 -10.73 -6.69 -15.59
CA LEU A 238 -10.76 -6.93 -14.15
C LEU A 238 -10.52 -8.42 -13.85
N VAL A 239 -9.52 -8.70 -13.02
CA VAL A 239 -9.28 -10.03 -12.46
C VAL A 239 -9.57 -10.00 -10.96
N ILE A 240 -10.58 -10.74 -10.53
CA ILE A 240 -10.90 -10.93 -9.11
C ILE A 240 -10.16 -12.19 -8.66
N ASN A 241 -9.07 -11.98 -7.94
CA ASN A 241 -8.15 -13.03 -7.53
C ASN A 241 -8.53 -13.65 -6.18
N GLY A 242 -8.24 -14.95 -6.06
CA GLY A 242 -8.38 -15.76 -4.88
C GLY A 242 -9.78 -15.81 -4.29
N ILE A 243 -10.80 -16.00 -5.14
CA ILE A 243 -12.18 -16.19 -4.72
C ILE A 243 -12.32 -17.51 -3.96
N PHE A 244 -12.96 -17.47 -2.81
CA PHE A 244 -13.23 -18.64 -2.00
C PHE A 244 -14.11 -19.64 -2.77
N PRO A 245 -13.66 -20.88 -3.01
CA PRO A 245 -14.45 -21.86 -3.75
C PRO A 245 -15.71 -22.24 -2.96
N GLN A 246 -16.86 -22.29 -3.64
CA GLN A 246 -18.12 -22.72 -3.01
C GLN A 246 -18.04 -24.16 -2.48
N SER A 247 -17.21 -25.02 -3.07
CA SER A 247 -17.01 -26.40 -2.60
C SER A 247 -16.33 -26.50 -1.23
N GLU A 248 -15.69 -25.42 -0.76
CA GLU A 248 -14.89 -25.41 0.47
C GLU A 248 -15.67 -24.91 1.70
N ILE A 249 -16.96 -24.58 1.57
CA ILE A 249 -17.83 -24.12 2.67
C ILE A 249 -18.26 -25.24 3.65
N VAL A 250 -17.51 -26.35 3.69
CA VAL A 250 -17.87 -27.63 4.33
C VAL A 250 -18.12 -27.48 5.84
N ASP A 251 -19.37 -27.25 6.22
CA ASP A 251 -19.86 -27.05 7.61
C ASP A 251 -18.96 -26.16 8.49
N ASP A 252 -18.21 -25.25 7.86
CA ASP A 252 -17.30 -24.32 8.52
C ASP A 252 -17.97 -22.93 8.53
N PRO A 253 -18.34 -22.41 9.72
CA PRO A 253 -19.00 -21.11 9.83
C PRO A 253 -18.15 -19.95 9.30
N LEU A 254 -16.83 -20.01 9.48
CA LEU A 254 -15.90 -18.98 9.00
C LEU A 254 -15.77 -19.05 7.47
N ALA A 255 -15.61 -20.23 6.89
CA ALA A 255 -15.59 -20.43 5.44
C ALA A 255 -16.89 -19.95 4.78
N THR A 256 -18.04 -20.30 5.39
CA THR A 256 -19.35 -19.83 4.94
C THR A 256 -19.44 -18.31 4.97
N ALA A 257 -19.00 -17.69 6.05
CA ALA A 257 -19.06 -16.23 6.20
C ALA A 257 -18.09 -15.51 5.24
N VAL A 258 -16.88 -16.04 5.04
CA VAL A 258 -15.92 -15.53 4.05
C VAL A 258 -16.54 -15.58 2.66
N TRP A 259 -17.09 -16.72 2.25
CA TRP A 259 -17.74 -16.88 0.95
C TRP A 259 -18.91 -15.90 0.78
N GLN A 260 -19.82 -15.81 1.75
CA GLN A 260 -20.96 -14.90 1.69
C GLN A 260 -20.53 -13.43 1.55
N ARG A 261 -19.49 -13.02 2.28
CA ARG A 261 -18.95 -11.65 2.20
C ARG A 261 -18.36 -11.36 0.82
N GLU A 262 -17.64 -12.31 0.23
CA GLU A 262 -17.11 -12.16 -1.13
C GLU A 262 -18.23 -12.04 -2.17
N GLN A 263 -19.29 -12.85 -2.04
CA GLN A 263 -20.47 -12.77 -2.90
C GLN A 263 -21.18 -11.42 -2.78
N GLN A 264 -21.36 -10.92 -1.56
CA GLN A 264 -21.95 -9.61 -1.31
C GLN A 264 -21.11 -8.48 -1.90
N ALA A 265 -19.78 -8.50 -1.68
CA ALA A 265 -18.88 -7.49 -2.23
C ALA A 265 -18.89 -7.47 -3.77
N MET A 266 -19.01 -8.63 -4.42
CA MET A 266 -19.16 -8.71 -5.88
C MET A 266 -20.53 -8.24 -6.36
N ALA A 267 -21.60 -8.50 -5.60
CA ALA A 267 -22.94 -8.02 -5.93
C ALA A 267 -23.04 -6.49 -5.81
N ASP A 268 -22.39 -5.90 -4.80
CA ASP A 268 -22.34 -4.45 -4.54
C ASP A 268 -21.19 -3.74 -5.28
N MET A 269 -20.56 -4.41 -6.24
CA MET A 269 -19.41 -3.85 -6.95
C MET A 269 -19.79 -2.55 -7.67
N PRO A 270 -18.91 -1.53 -7.69
CA PRO A 270 -19.15 -0.29 -8.43
C PRO A 270 -19.52 -0.55 -9.90
N ALA A 271 -20.58 0.12 -10.38
CA ALA A 271 -21.13 -0.11 -11.71
C ALA A 271 -20.13 0.10 -12.86
N LEU A 272 -19.12 0.96 -12.66
CA LEU A 272 -18.03 1.17 -13.62
C LEU A 272 -17.20 -0.11 -13.81
N LEU A 273 -16.85 -0.80 -12.71
CA LEU A 273 -16.10 -2.05 -12.76
C LEU A 273 -16.94 -3.21 -13.31
N ALA A 274 -18.22 -3.26 -12.95
CA ALA A 274 -19.12 -4.33 -13.39
C ALA A 274 -19.27 -4.42 -14.93
N ARG A 275 -18.93 -3.35 -15.66
CA ARG A 275 -18.96 -3.29 -17.14
C ARG A 275 -17.69 -3.82 -17.80
N LEU A 276 -16.59 -3.97 -17.05
CA LEU A 276 -15.34 -4.47 -17.61
C LEU A 276 -15.44 -5.97 -17.90
N PRO A 277 -14.68 -6.48 -18.90
CA PRO A 277 -14.40 -7.90 -19.01
C PRO A 277 -13.80 -8.41 -17.70
N GLN A 278 -14.30 -9.56 -17.23
CA GLN A 278 -14.06 -10.04 -15.89
C GLN A 278 -13.66 -11.51 -15.87
N ASP A 279 -12.59 -11.78 -15.14
CA ASP A 279 -12.09 -13.11 -14.87
C ASP A 279 -12.00 -13.35 -13.37
N ARG A 280 -12.21 -14.60 -12.95
CA ARG A 280 -12.30 -15.00 -11.55
C ARG A 280 -11.33 -16.14 -11.30
N VAL A 281 -10.32 -15.89 -10.46
CA VAL A 281 -9.29 -16.87 -10.12
C VAL A 281 -9.58 -17.41 -8.72
N PRO A 282 -9.66 -18.74 -8.53
CA PRO A 282 -10.00 -19.33 -7.24
C PRO A 282 -8.86 -19.16 -6.22
N LEU A 283 -9.20 -19.19 -4.93
CA LEU A 283 -8.24 -19.23 -3.84
C LEU A 283 -7.54 -20.58 -3.83
N LEU A 284 -6.22 -20.58 -3.95
CA LEU A 284 -5.41 -21.77 -3.75
C LEU A 284 -4.99 -21.90 -2.28
N ALA A 285 -4.85 -23.16 -1.87
CA ALA A 285 -4.33 -23.50 -0.57
C ALA A 285 -2.81 -23.35 -0.50
N THR A 286 -2.14 -23.54 -1.64
CA THR A 286 -0.69 -23.48 -1.75
C THR A 286 -0.19 -22.09 -2.12
N ASN A 287 0.94 -21.69 -1.54
CA ASN A 287 1.74 -20.56 -2.00
C ASN A 287 2.32 -20.94 -3.36
N LEU A 288 2.27 -19.99 -4.29
CA LEU A 288 2.67 -20.18 -5.68
C LEU A 288 4.20 -20.18 -5.84
N VAL A 289 4.83 -21.25 -5.37
CA VAL A 289 6.26 -21.50 -5.58
C VAL A 289 6.41 -22.58 -6.64
N GLY A 290 7.22 -22.31 -7.65
CA GLY A 290 7.47 -23.20 -8.77
C GLY A 290 6.46 -23.07 -9.92
N VAL A 291 6.91 -23.45 -11.12
CA VAL A 291 6.16 -23.37 -12.38
C VAL A 291 4.86 -24.15 -12.34
N GLU A 292 4.84 -25.32 -11.70
CA GLU A 292 3.63 -26.16 -11.65
C GLU A 292 2.50 -25.50 -10.86
N SER A 293 2.82 -24.86 -9.72
CA SER A 293 1.87 -24.09 -8.93
C SER A 293 1.30 -22.91 -9.73
N LEU A 294 2.12 -22.26 -10.58
CA LEU A 294 1.66 -21.21 -11.49
C LEU A 294 0.68 -21.73 -12.56
N ARG A 295 0.93 -22.94 -13.10
CA ARG A 295 0.00 -23.60 -14.03
C ARG A 295 -1.31 -23.99 -13.35
N GLN A 296 -1.26 -24.44 -12.09
CA GLN A 296 -2.45 -24.72 -11.27
C GLN A 296 -3.31 -23.47 -11.05
N LEU A 297 -2.70 -22.29 -10.84
CA LEU A 297 -3.44 -21.03 -10.67
C LEU A 297 -4.40 -20.74 -11.82
N LEU A 298 -3.98 -21.05 -13.04
CA LEU A 298 -4.78 -20.84 -14.24
C LEU A 298 -5.49 -22.12 -14.73
N GLY A 299 -5.58 -23.15 -13.87
CA GLY A 299 -6.36 -24.36 -14.14
C GLY A 299 -5.78 -25.30 -15.19
N ALA A 300 -4.49 -25.16 -15.52
CA ALA A 300 -3.82 -25.99 -16.52
C ALA A 300 -3.14 -27.24 -15.97
N ALA A 301 -3.08 -27.37 -14.65
CA ALA A 301 -2.61 -28.55 -13.95
C ALA A 301 -3.62 -28.96 -12.86
N PRO A 302 -3.83 -30.26 -12.62
CA PRO A 302 -4.61 -30.71 -11.47
C PRO A 302 -3.96 -30.24 -10.17
N VAL A 303 -4.78 -29.89 -9.17
CA VAL A 303 -4.29 -29.57 -7.82
C VAL A 303 -3.68 -30.83 -7.23
N THR A 304 -2.36 -30.93 -7.29
CA THR A 304 -1.58 -32.04 -6.71
C THR A 304 -0.97 -31.56 -5.40
N GLY A 305 -1.25 -32.29 -4.32
CA GLY A 305 -0.68 -32.04 -3.00
C GLY A 305 -1.73 -31.66 -1.96
N THR A 306 -2.35 -32.67 -1.34
CA THR A 306 -2.71 -32.57 0.06
C THR A 306 -1.43 -32.80 0.84
N ASP A 307 -0.65 -31.74 1.08
CA ASP A 307 0.36 -31.84 2.14
C ASP A 307 -0.43 -32.18 3.42
N GLU A 308 -0.16 -33.36 4.00
CA GLU A 308 -0.72 -33.73 5.29
C GLU A 308 -0.31 -32.65 6.28
N VAL A 309 -1.29 -31.88 6.77
CA VAL A 309 -1.05 -30.83 7.75
C VAL A 309 -0.62 -31.53 9.03
N GLU A 310 0.69 -31.60 9.28
CA GLU A 310 1.20 -32.06 10.56
C GLU A 310 0.61 -31.17 11.65
N SER A 311 -0.06 -31.78 12.62
CA SER A 311 -0.68 -31.10 13.75
C SER A 311 0.40 -30.52 14.66
N THR A 312 0.89 -29.33 14.31
CA THR A 312 1.77 -28.57 15.17
C THR A 312 0.93 -27.89 16.25
N THR A 313 1.19 -28.22 17.51
CA THR A 313 0.65 -27.51 18.66
C THR A 313 1.30 -26.13 18.69
N THR A 314 0.53 -25.09 18.41
CA THR A 314 0.99 -23.70 18.45
C THR A 314 0.86 -23.14 19.87
N GLU A 315 1.92 -22.47 20.34
CA GLU A 315 1.87 -21.72 21.60
C GLU A 315 0.84 -20.58 21.48
N PRO A 316 0.11 -20.24 22.56
CA PRO A 316 -0.85 -19.15 22.52
C PRO A 316 -0.14 -17.81 22.28
N HIS A 317 -0.58 -17.08 21.25
CA HIS A 317 -0.08 -15.75 20.95
C HIS A 317 -0.74 -14.67 21.84
N PRO A 318 -0.02 -13.58 22.17
CA PRO A 318 -0.60 -12.43 22.84
C PRO A 318 -1.70 -11.78 21.99
N GLY A 319 -2.83 -11.42 22.62
CA GLY A 319 -3.94 -10.74 21.98
C GLY A 319 -3.83 -9.21 22.05
N LEU A 320 -4.70 -8.51 21.31
CA LEU A 320 -4.70 -7.04 21.25
C LEU A 320 -4.85 -6.37 22.61
N LYS A 321 -5.63 -6.96 23.53
CA LYS A 321 -5.83 -6.44 24.89
C LYS A 321 -4.53 -6.22 25.66
N GLN A 322 -3.53 -7.09 25.51
CA GLN A 322 -2.27 -6.93 26.23
C GLN A 322 -1.56 -5.64 25.84
N LEU A 323 -1.57 -5.29 24.55
CA LEU A 323 -1.04 -4.01 24.08
C LEU A 323 -1.87 -2.83 24.62
N VAL A 324 -3.20 -2.96 24.64
CA VAL A 324 -4.07 -1.90 25.18
C VAL A 324 -3.89 -1.72 26.69
N ASP A 325 -3.62 -2.79 27.44
CA ASP A 325 -3.31 -2.73 28.87
C ASP A 325 -2.02 -1.93 29.14
N GLU A 326 -0.97 -2.16 28.34
CA GLU A 326 0.26 -1.37 28.43
C GLU A 326 0.02 0.10 28.05
N LEU A 327 -0.73 0.36 26.96
CA LEU A 327 -1.05 1.72 26.52
C LEU A 327 -1.86 2.50 27.57
N ALA A 328 -2.86 1.85 28.18
CA ALA A 328 -3.72 2.47 29.19
C ALA A 328 -2.92 2.93 30.43
N SER A 329 -1.80 2.28 30.74
CA SER A 329 -0.95 2.63 31.89
C SER A 329 -0.25 3.99 31.75
N ASP A 330 -0.08 4.48 30.52
CA ASP A 330 0.52 5.80 30.24
C ASP A 330 -0.48 6.95 30.51
N GLY A 331 -1.79 6.66 30.56
CA GLY A 331 -2.88 7.61 30.84
C GLY A 331 -3.20 8.62 29.73
N HIS A 332 -2.24 8.94 28.86
CA HIS A 332 -2.41 9.74 27.64
C HIS A 332 -1.29 9.41 26.65
N GLY A 333 -1.43 9.85 25.39
CA GLY A 333 -0.41 9.66 24.37
C GLY A 333 -0.99 9.54 22.96
N LEU A 334 -0.10 9.61 21.97
CA LEU A 334 -0.41 9.44 20.57
C LEU A 334 -0.20 7.97 20.19
N ILE A 335 -1.23 7.34 19.63
CA ILE A 335 -1.20 5.97 19.13
C ILE A 335 -1.45 6.03 17.63
N MET A 336 -0.47 5.60 16.82
CA MET A 336 -0.58 5.63 15.36
C MET A 336 -0.59 4.20 14.83
N LEU A 337 -1.66 3.82 14.13
CA LEU A 337 -1.73 2.54 13.44
C LEU A 337 -1.30 2.74 12.00
N MET A 338 -0.17 2.11 11.64
CA MET A 338 0.47 2.24 10.34
C MET A 338 0.56 0.89 9.65
N GLY A 339 0.62 0.87 8.32
CA GLY A 339 0.58 -0.36 7.54
C GLY A 339 -0.08 -0.17 6.19
N LYS A 340 0.01 -1.19 5.34
CA LYS A 340 -0.47 -1.11 3.95
C LYS A 340 -1.99 -1.00 3.87
N GLY A 341 -2.52 -0.66 2.70
CA GLY A 341 -3.97 -0.56 2.49
C GLY A 341 -4.66 -1.91 2.69
N GLY A 342 -5.74 -1.94 3.48
CA GLY A 342 -6.55 -3.15 3.67
C GLY A 342 -6.08 -4.17 4.71
N VAL A 343 -4.99 -3.90 5.45
CA VAL A 343 -4.52 -4.78 6.55
C VAL A 343 -5.39 -4.70 7.82
N GLY A 344 -6.35 -3.77 7.88
CA GLY A 344 -7.29 -3.60 9.00
C GLY A 344 -6.96 -2.48 9.99
N LYS A 345 -6.12 -1.50 9.61
CA LYS A 345 -5.75 -0.34 10.46
C LYS A 345 -6.96 0.37 11.08
N THR A 346 -7.93 0.76 10.26
CA THR A 346 -9.15 1.46 10.68
C THR A 346 -9.92 0.68 11.73
N THR A 347 -10.10 -0.63 11.51
CA THR A 347 -10.80 -1.53 12.44
C THR A 347 -10.05 -1.66 13.76
N LEU A 348 -8.74 -1.86 13.71
CA LEU A 348 -7.91 -1.98 14.92
C LEU A 348 -7.78 -0.66 15.67
N ALA A 349 -7.74 0.47 14.96
CA ALA A 349 -7.72 1.80 15.55
C ALA A 349 -9.02 2.07 16.31
N ALA A 350 -10.15 1.72 15.71
CA ALA A 350 -11.45 1.78 16.37
C ALA A 350 -11.52 0.84 17.58
N ALA A 351 -11.01 -0.40 17.48
CA ALA A 351 -10.97 -1.36 18.59
C ALA A 351 -10.15 -0.84 19.79
N VAL A 352 -8.93 -0.34 19.53
CA VAL A 352 -8.06 0.26 20.56
C VAL A 352 -8.73 1.48 21.19
N ALA A 353 -9.32 2.37 20.38
CA ALA A 353 -9.97 3.57 20.87
C ALA A 353 -11.20 3.26 21.73
N VAL A 354 -12.03 2.30 21.29
CA VAL A 354 -13.21 1.84 22.02
C VAL A 354 -12.82 1.19 23.35
N GLU A 355 -11.77 0.36 23.36
CA GLU A 355 -11.30 -0.29 24.59
C GLU A 355 -10.66 0.69 25.58
N LEU A 356 -9.95 1.72 25.11
CA LEU A 356 -9.47 2.78 26.00
C LEU A 356 -10.63 3.61 26.56
N ALA A 357 -11.62 3.95 25.71
CA ALA A 357 -12.79 4.72 26.12
C ALA A 357 -13.70 3.94 27.09
N SER A 358 -13.82 2.62 26.94
CA SER A 358 -14.60 1.74 27.83
C SER A 358 -14.03 1.72 29.25
N ARG A 359 -12.72 1.95 29.40
CA ARG A 359 -12.01 2.11 30.69
C ARG A 359 -12.18 3.51 31.30
N GLY A 360 -12.96 4.38 30.66
CA GLY A 360 -13.20 5.76 31.13
C GLY A 360 -12.08 6.75 30.78
N LEU A 361 -11.11 6.36 29.94
CA LEU A 361 -10.04 7.24 29.50
C LEU A 361 -10.57 8.18 28.39
N PRO A 362 -10.14 9.45 28.35
CA PRO A 362 -10.50 10.36 27.26
C PRO A 362 -9.77 9.95 25.99
N VAL A 363 -10.50 9.69 24.93
CA VAL A 363 -9.95 9.25 23.64
C VAL A 363 -10.47 10.13 22.52
N HIS A 364 -9.57 10.50 21.61
CA HIS A 364 -9.88 11.10 20.32
C HIS A 364 -9.40 10.16 19.21
N LEU A 365 -10.35 9.54 18.49
CA LEU A 365 -10.07 8.73 17.31
C LEU A 365 -10.15 9.63 16.07
N THR A 366 -9.10 9.62 15.25
CA THR A 366 -9.10 10.31 13.96
C THR A 366 -8.64 9.39 12.85
N THR A 367 -9.13 9.63 11.63
CA THR A 367 -8.58 9.02 10.41
C THR A 367 -8.07 10.08 9.45
N SER A 368 -6.96 9.79 8.79
CA SER A 368 -6.46 10.53 7.63
C SER A 368 -6.72 9.78 6.31
N ASP A 369 -7.38 8.62 6.35
CA ASP A 369 -7.71 7.84 5.16
C ASP A 369 -9.05 8.32 4.58
N PRO A 370 -9.07 8.86 3.35
CA PRO A 370 -10.31 9.33 2.73
C PRO A 370 -11.32 8.20 2.44
N ALA A 371 -10.89 6.95 2.44
CA ALA A 371 -11.74 5.77 2.25
C ALA A 371 -12.21 5.14 3.58
N ALA A 372 -11.70 5.62 4.73
CA ALA A 372 -12.09 5.10 6.04
C ALA A 372 -13.48 5.60 6.45
N HIS A 373 -14.35 4.64 6.77
CA HIS A 373 -15.71 4.88 7.24
C HIS A 373 -15.81 4.59 8.74
N LEU A 374 -15.09 5.38 9.56
CA LEU A 374 -15.08 5.23 11.01
C LEU A 374 -16.49 5.26 11.63
N GLY A 375 -17.39 6.09 11.08
CA GLY A 375 -18.78 6.17 11.51
C GLY A 375 -19.57 4.87 11.27
N GLU A 376 -19.33 4.19 10.15
CA GLU A 376 -19.93 2.88 9.86
C GLU A 376 -19.34 1.79 10.76
N THR A 377 -18.03 1.80 11.01
CA THR A 377 -17.35 0.80 11.85
C THR A 377 -17.77 0.90 13.32
N LEU A 378 -17.90 2.11 13.87
CA LEU A 378 -18.28 2.32 15.28
C LEU A 378 -19.77 2.11 15.56
N ALA A 379 -20.64 2.49 14.62
CA ALA A 379 -22.11 2.37 14.70
C ALA A 379 -22.70 2.72 16.10
N GLY A 380 -22.20 3.78 16.74
CA GLY A 380 -22.59 4.17 18.10
C GLY A 380 -21.76 5.34 18.64
N ALA A 381 -22.10 5.84 19.83
CA ALA A 381 -21.39 6.90 20.52
C ALA A 381 -20.99 6.45 21.93
N LEU A 382 -19.75 6.74 22.33
CA LEU A 382 -19.27 6.55 23.70
C LEU A 382 -18.96 7.93 24.31
N PRO A 383 -19.34 8.20 25.58
CA PRO A 383 -19.15 9.52 26.18
C PRO A 383 -17.70 10.00 26.22
N SER A 384 -16.74 9.07 26.34
CA SER A 384 -15.31 9.37 26.42
C SER A 384 -14.58 9.21 25.09
N LEU A 385 -15.29 9.05 23.96
CA LEU A 385 -14.72 8.89 22.63
C LEU A 385 -15.19 10.00 21.68
N GLU A 386 -14.27 10.89 21.34
CA GLU A 386 -14.44 11.83 20.23
C GLU A 386 -13.97 11.17 18.93
N VAL A 387 -14.69 11.39 17.83
CA VAL A 387 -14.33 10.88 16.51
C VAL A 387 -14.24 12.04 15.54
N SER A 388 -13.09 12.22 14.90
CA SER A 388 -12.90 13.20 13.83
C SER A 388 -12.37 12.56 12.56
N ARG A 389 -12.35 13.34 11.50
CA ARG A 389 -11.72 12.99 10.23
C ARG A 389 -10.93 14.18 9.72
N ILE A 390 -9.72 13.92 9.22
CA ILE A 390 -8.95 14.90 8.47
C ILE A 390 -9.39 14.74 7.01
N ASP A 391 -10.27 15.60 6.55
CA ASP A 391 -10.68 15.67 5.15
C ASP A 391 -9.72 16.61 4.39
N PRO A 392 -8.91 16.11 3.44
CA PRO A 392 -7.95 16.93 2.71
C PRO A 392 -8.60 18.13 2.03
N HIS A 393 -9.77 17.96 1.42
CA HIS A 393 -10.44 19.05 0.71
C HIS A 393 -10.93 20.12 1.69
N ALA A 394 -11.57 19.70 2.79
CA ALA A 394 -12.07 20.63 3.80
C ALA A 394 -10.93 21.39 4.51
N GLU A 395 -9.82 20.70 4.83
CA GLU A 395 -8.67 21.34 5.45
C GLU A 395 -7.93 22.26 4.46
N THR A 396 -7.85 21.89 3.18
CA THR A 396 -7.31 22.75 2.12
C THR A 396 -8.10 24.04 2.02
N GLU A 397 -9.41 23.97 1.86
CA GLU A 397 -10.25 25.18 1.78
C GLU A 397 -10.16 26.03 3.05
N ARG A 398 -10.07 25.40 4.23
CA ARG A 398 -9.83 26.11 5.49
C ARG A 398 -8.48 26.84 5.50
N TYR A 399 -7.41 26.18 5.07
CA TYR A 399 -6.08 26.77 4.98
C TYR A 399 -6.04 27.91 3.96
N ARG A 400 -6.65 27.72 2.78
CA ARG A 400 -6.78 28.74 1.74
C ARG A 400 -7.50 29.97 2.28
N ALA A 401 -8.65 29.79 2.94
CA ALA A 401 -9.39 30.88 3.56
C ALA A 401 -8.54 31.64 4.59
N GLN A 402 -7.77 30.93 5.42
CA GLN A 402 -6.87 31.53 6.39
C GLN A 402 -5.74 32.34 5.74
N VAL A 403 -5.08 31.80 4.70
CA VAL A 403 -4.00 32.50 3.98
C VAL A 403 -4.54 33.72 3.24
N LEU A 404 -5.71 33.62 2.61
CA LEU A 404 -6.36 34.75 1.94
C LEU A 404 -6.79 35.84 2.93
N ALA A 405 -7.26 35.46 4.12
CA ALA A 405 -7.62 36.42 5.16
C ALA A 405 -6.39 37.12 5.78
N THR A 406 -5.21 36.49 5.74
CA THR A 406 -3.99 37.02 6.35
C THR A 406 -3.07 37.68 5.31
N LYS A 407 -2.44 36.88 4.44
CA LYS A 407 -1.52 37.36 3.39
C LYS A 407 -2.27 38.05 2.24
N GLY A 408 -3.51 37.66 1.97
CA GLY A 408 -4.34 38.26 0.92
C GLY A 408 -4.99 39.61 1.30
N ALA A 409 -4.96 40.00 2.57
CA ALA A 409 -5.61 41.23 3.04
C ALA A 409 -4.90 42.52 2.58
N SER A 410 -3.58 42.44 2.34
CA SER A 410 -2.75 43.59 1.91
C SER A 410 -2.43 43.59 0.41
N LEU A 411 -2.98 42.65 -0.36
CA LEU A 411 -2.73 42.52 -1.80
C LEU A 411 -3.79 43.27 -2.61
N ASP A 412 -3.40 43.78 -3.77
CA ASP A 412 -4.32 44.30 -4.78
C ASP A 412 -5.06 43.15 -5.50
N ALA A 413 -6.03 43.47 -6.35
CA ALA A 413 -6.86 42.45 -7.01
C ALA A 413 -6.04 41.46 -7.85
N GLN A 414 -4.94 41.93 -8.45
CA GLN A 414 -4.06 41.10 -9.27
C GLN A 414 -3.17 40.20 -8.40
N GLY A 415 -2.58 40.73 -7.32
CA GLY A 415 -1.79 39.94 -6.36
C GLY A 415 -2.64 38.92 -5.61
N ARG A 416 -3.90 39.24 -5.31
CA ARG A 416 -4.83 38.28 -4.70
C ARG A 416 -5.19 37.14 -5.66
N ALA A 417 -5.42 37.42 -6.93
CA ALA A 417 -5.69 36.39 -7.93
C ALA A 417 -4.48 35.45 -8.14
N LEU A 418 -3.26 35.99 -8.11
CA LEU A 418 -2.04 35.18 -8.17
C LEU A 418 -1.88 34.27 -6.95
N LEU A 419 -2.16 34.79 -5.75
CA LEU A 419 -2.12 34.00 -4.51
C LEU A 419 -3.21 32.91 -4.49
N GLU A 420 -4.41 33.19 -5.03
CA GLU A 420 -5.48 32.20 -5.14
C GLU A 420 -5.13 31.04 -6.07
N GLU A 421 -4.35 31.30 -7.12
CA GLU A 421 -3.85 30.29 -8.07
C GLU A 421 -2.70 29.47 -7.47
N ASP A 422 -1.76 30.11 -6.77
CA ASP A 422 -0.70 29.39 -6.03
C ASP A 422 -1.29 28.43 -4.97
N LEU A 423 -2.33 28.88 -4.29
CA LEU A 423 -3.11 28.10 -3.33
C LEU A 423 -3.95 26.97 -3.95
N ARG A 424 -3.98 26.81 -5.28
CA ARG A 424 -4.55 25.63 -5.97
C ARG A 424 -3.50 24.55 -6.23
N SER A 425 -2.23 24.82 -5.92
CA SER A 425 -1.16 23.84 -6.06
C SER A 425 -1.41 22.62 -5.16
N PRO A 426 -1.08 21.39 -5.62
CA PRO A 426 -1.12 20.17 -4.81
C PRO A 426 -0.35 20.30 -3.48
N CYS A 427 0.73 21.09 -3.44
CA CYS A 427 1.50 21.33 -2.21
C CYS A 427 0.68 22.04 -1.12
N THR A 428 -0.36 22.80 -1.50
CA THR A 428 -1.25 23.48 -0.55
C THR A 428 -2.08 22.48 0.25
N GLU A 429 -2.53 21.41 -0.40
CA GLU A 429 -3.27 20.34 0.27
C GLU A 429 -2.39 19.63 1.30
N GLU A 430 -1.14 19.31 0.93
CA GLU A 430 -0.18 18.67 1.83
C GLU A 430 0.09 19.51 3.08
N ILE A 431 0.27 20.83 2.92
CA ILE A 431 0.47 21.77 4.04
C ILE A 431 -0.78 21.83 4.93
N ALA A 432 -1.96 21.91 4.32
CA ALA A 432 -3.22 22.01 5.05
C ALA A 432 -3.50 20.75 5.90
N VAL A 433 -3.34 19.57 5.29
CA VAL A 433 -3.44 18.28 5.97
C VAL A 433 -2.40 18.18 7.10
N PHE A 434 -1.17 18.64 6.86
CA PHE A 434 -0.12 18.66 7.89
C PHE A 434 -0.46 19.56 9.09
N GLN A 435 -1.06 20.73 8.86
CA GLN A 435 -1.49 21.62 9.95
C GLN A 435 -2.64 21.02 10.77
N ALA A 436 -3.58 20.35 10.12
CA ALA A 436 -4.65 19.62 10.79
C ALA A 436 -4.09 18.49 11.66
N PHE A 437 -3.20 17.68 11.09
CA PHE A 437 -2.47 16.61 11.77
C PHE A 437 -1.69 17.12 12.98
N SER A 438 -0.94 18.21 12.82
CA SER A 438 -0.17 18.84 13.91
C SER A 438 -1.05 19.34 15.05
N ARG A 439 -2.28 19.78 14.75
CA ARG A 439 -3.24 20.23 15.75
C ARG A 439 -3.71 19.07 16.62
N ILE A 440 -4.07 17.96 15.99
CA ILE A 440 -4.56 16.74 16.64
C ILE A 440 -3.46 16.11 17.51
N ILE A 441 -2.22 16.04 17.00
CA ILE A 441 -1.09 15.50 17.76
C ILE A 441 -0.85 16.25 19.08
N ARG A 442 -1.07 17.56 19.13
CA ARG A 442 -0.89 18.33 20.38
C ARG A 442 -1.86 17.95 21.48
N GLU A 443 -3.01 17.35 21.14
CA GLU A 443 -3.99 16.89 22.12
C GLU A 443 -3.53 15.64 22.86
N ALA A 444 -2.58 14.89 22.27
CA ALA A 444 -2.02 13.67 22.85
C ALA A 444 -1.35 13.91 24.21
N GLY A 445 -0.95 15.14 24.52
CA GLY A 445 -0.40 15.51 25.83
C GLY A 445 -1.43 15.55 26.97
N LYS A 446 -2.73 15.41 26.69
CA LYS A 446 -3.82 15.48 27.69
C LYS A 446 -4.80 14.32 27.64
N ARG A 447 -4.85 13.62 26.51
CA ARG A 447 -5.77 12.51 26.25
C ARG A 447 -5.13 11.51 25.30
N PHE A 448 -5.73 10.35 25.11
CA PHE A 448 -5.31 9.46 24.04
C PHE A 448 -5.76 10.01 22.68
N VAL A 449 -4.84 10.06 21.73
CA VAL A 449 -5.15 10.34 20.33
C VAL A 449 -4.83 9.06 19.56
N VAL A 450 -5.86 8.37 19.07
CA VAL A 450 -5.71 7.18 18.23
C VAL A 450 -5.88 7.60 16.79
N MET A 451 -4.86 7.35 15.97
CA MET A 451 -4.82 7.78 14.59
C MET A 451 -4.76 6.58 13.65
N ASP A 452 -5.81 6.46 12.84
CA ASP A 452 -5.83 5.60 11.65
C ASP A 452 -5.14 6.33 10.50
N THR A 453 -3.93 5.90 10.14
CA THR A 453 -3.15 6.56 9.09
C THR A 453 -3.58 6.08 7.71
N ALA A 454 -3.38 6.92 6.70
CA ALA A 454 -3.44 6.53 5.30
C ALA A 454 -2.42 5.40 4.98
N PRO A 455 -2.49 4.73 3.82
CA PRO A 455 -1.50 3.73 3.43
C PRO A 455 -0.05 4.26 3.52
N THR A 456 0.89 3.34 3.75
CA THR A 456 2.30 3.63 4.09
C THR A 456 2.98 4.69 3.25
N GLY A 457 2.79 4.70 1.92
CA GLY A 457 3.40 5.69 1.02
C GLY A 457 2.97 7.12 1.33
N HIS A 458 1.67 7.34 1.54
CA HIS A 458 1.13 8.66 1.88
C HIS A 458 1.55 9.10 3.29
N THR A 459 1.64 8.16 4.24
CA THR A 459 2.07 8.50 5.59
C THR A 459 3.55 8.87 5.64
N LEU A 460 4.40 8.23 4.82
CA LEU A 460 5.81 8.61 4.70
C LEU A 460 5.96 10.00 4.07
N LEU A 461 5.16 10.35 3.05
CA LEU A 461 5.15 11.70 2.48
C LEU A 461 4.75 12.76 3.52
N LEU A 462 3.75 12.47 4.34
CA LEU A 462 3.37 13.34 5.47
C LEU A 462 4.53 13.47 6.47
N LEU A 463 5.22 12.37 6.81
CA LEU A 463 6.38 12.39 7.69
C LEU A 463 7.56 13.17 7.09
N ASP A 464 7.81 13.05 5.79
CA ASP A 464 8.83 13.81 5.08
C ASP A 464 8.54 15.32 5.13
N ALA A 465 7.28 15.71 4.91
CA ALA A 465 6.83 17.09 5.09
C ALA A 465 7.02 17.55 6.55
N THR A 466 6.70 16.71 7.54
CA THR A 466 6.94 17.01 8.96
C THR A 466 8.43 17.22 9.26
N GLY A 467 9.30 16.41 8.64
CA GLY A 467 10.75 16.48 8.78
C GLY A 467 11.32 17.72 8.11
N ALA A 468 10.84 18.08 6.92
CA ALA A 468 11.22 19.31 6.23
C ALA A 468 10.89 20.56 7.07
N TYR A 469 9.66 20.64 7.58
CA TYR A 469 9.24 21.74 8.47
C TYR A 469 10.02 21.78 9.79
N HIS A 470 10.26 20.62 10.40
CA HIS A 470 11.09 20.52 11.61
C HIS A 470 12.49 21.11 11.37
N ARG A 471 13.13 20.77 10.23
CA ARG A 471 14.45 21.28 9.87
C ARG A 471 14.43 22.78 9.65
N GLU A 472 13.39 23.33 9.04
CA GLU A 472 13.27 24.78 8.83
C GLU A 472 13.15 25.54 10.16
N ILE A 473 12.26 25.11 11.05
CA ILE A 473 12.15 25.69 12.40
C ILE A 473 13.47 25.54 13.15
N ALA A 474 14.09 24.35 13.11
CA ALA A 474 15.35 24.11 13.80
C ALA A 474 16.47 25.02 13.29
N ARG A 475 16.53 25.30 11.98
CA ARG A 475 17.47 26.27 11.39
C ARG A 475 17.19 27.70 11.85
N GLN A 476 15.93 28.13 11.87
CA GLN A 476 15.54 29.50 12.23
C GLN A 476 15.64 29.78 13.75
N MET A 477 15.33 28.78 14.58
CA MET A 477 15.22 28.92 16.04
C MET A 477 16.46 28.41 16.78
N GLY A 478 17.23 27.48 16.20
CA GLY A 478 18.46 26.94 16.77
C GLY A 478 19.55 27.99 16.99
N GLY A 479 19.54 29.07 16.19
CA GLY A 479 20.45 30.22 16.39
C GLY A 479 20.05 31.17 17.54
N LYS A 480 18.87 31.00 18.16
CA LYS A 480 18.31 31.93 19.16
C LYS A 480 18.19 31.36 20.57
N GLY A 481 18.58 30.10 20.80
CA GLY A 481 18.59 29.48 22.14
C GLY A 481 17.21 29.31 22.79
N MET A 482 16.11 29.39 22.03
CA MET A 482 14.75 29.18 22.55
C MET A 482 14.35 27.71 22.46
N HIS A 483 13.72 27.18 23.51
CA HIS A 483 13.08 25.86 23.47
C HIS A 483 11.87 25.91 22.52
N PHE A 484 11.84 24.99 21.55
CA PHE A 484 10.71 24.78 20.65
C PHE A 484 10.38 23.28 20.61
N THR A 485 9.10 22.95 20.47
CA THR A 485 8.63 21.58 20.23
C THR A 485 8.01 21.52 18.85
N THR A 486 8.44 20.55 18.06
CA THR A 486 7.87 20.29 16.72
C THR A 486 7.06 19.00 16.76
N PRO A 487 6.10 18.81 15.84
CA PRO A 487 5.41 17.54 15.68
C PRO A 487 6.38 16.37 15.50
N MET A 488 7.48 16.56 14.77
CA MET A 488 8.48 15.51 14.56
C MET A 488 9.17 15.06 15.85
N MET A 489 9.54 16.00 16.73
CA MET A 489 10.12 15.65 18.04
C MET A 489 9.14 14.86 18.91
N GLN A 490 7.85 15.16 18.81
CA GLN A 490 6.82 14.42 19.53
C GLN A 490 6.63 13.01 18.95
N LEU A 491 6.68 12.87 17.63
CA LEU A 491 6.61 11.56 16.94
C LEU A 491 7.82 10.67 17.28
N GLN A 492 9.00 11.27 17.47
CA GLN A 492 10.22 10.57 17.86
C GLN A 492 10.30 10.21 19.35
N ASP A 493 9.47 10.83 20.21
CA ASP A 493 9.48 10.55 21.65
C ASP A 493 8.68 9.26 21.96
N PRO A 494 9.35 8.15 22.38
CA PRO A 494 8.68 6.87 22.62
C PRO A 494 7.77 6.87 23.87
N LYS A 495 7.82 7.92 24.70
CA LYS A 495 6.89 8.10 25.81
C LYS A 495 5.59 8.76 25.36
N GLN A 496 5.67 9.64 24.37
CA GLN A 496 4.52 10.40 23.85
C GLN A 496 3.84 9.69 22.68
N THR A 497 4.61 8.99 21.85
CA THR A 497 4.12 8.37 20.61
C THR A 497 4.37 6.87 20.59
N LYS A 498 3.33 6.12 20.25
CA LYS A 498 3.34 4.66 20.13
C LYS A 498 2.90 4.30 18.72
N VAL A 499 3.85 3.96 17.86
CA VAL A 499 3.55 3.50 16.50
C VAL A 499 3.31 2.00 16.51
N MET A 500 2.16 1.56 16.01
CA MET A 500 1.78 0.15 15.87
C MET A 500 1.72 -0.21 14.39
N ILE A 501 2.56 -1.14 13.95
CA ILE A 501 2.57 -1.62 12.56
C ILE A 501 1.58 -2.77 12.42
N VAL A 502 0.55 -2.59 11.61
CA VAL A 502 -0.44 -3.61 11.28
C VAL A 502 -0.03 -4.34 10.01
N THR A 503 -0.06 -5.66 10.06
CA THR A 503 0.23 -6.53 8.91
C THR A 503 -0.70 -7.74 8.86
N LEU A 504 -0.57 -8.54 7.80
CA LEU A 504 -1.22 -9.84 7.64
C LEU A 504 -0.15 -10.94 7.70
N PRO A 505 -0.48 -12.16 8.13
CA PRO A 505 0.46 -13.29 8.18
C PRO A 505 0.71 -13.89 6.79
N GLU A 506 1.20 -13.07 5.88
CA GLU A 506 1.48 -13.37 4.48
C GLU A 506 2.85 -12.80 4.10
N PRO A 507 3.56 -13.36 3.10
CA PRO A 507 4.94 -12.98 2.80
C PRO A 507 5.07 -11.50 2.41
N THR A 508 4.29 -11.03 1.44
CA THR A 508 4.37 -9.65 0.96
C THR A 508 3.95 -8.65 2.05
N PRO A 509 2.81 -8.80 2.76
CA PRO A 509 2.46 -7.89 3.85
C PRO A 509 3.50 -7.81 4.97
N VAL A 510 4.15 -8.92 5.35
CA VAL A 510 5.21 -8.91 6.38
C VAL A 510 6.44 -8.15 5.86
N GLN A 511 6.89 -8.43 4.64
CA GLN A 511 8.04 -7.73 4.05
C GLN A 511 7.76 -6.22 3.89
N GLU A 512 6.56 -5.85 3.44
CA GLU A 512 6.14 -4.46 3.32
C GLU A 512 6.10 -3.75 4.68
N ALA A 513 5.66 -4.44 5.73
CA ALA A 513 5.70 -3.93 7.10
C ALA A 513 7.14 -3.78 7.63
N ALA A 514 8.05 -4.68 7.26
CA ALA A 514 9.46 -4.59 7.62
C ALA A 514 10.15 -3.39 6.94
N ASN A 515 9.85 -3.16 5.65
CA ASN A 515 10.33 -1.99 4.92
C ASN A 515 9.81 -0.68 5.55
N LEU A 516 8.52 -0.64 5.90
CA LEU A 516 7.94 0.50 6.63
C LEU A 516 8.67 0.76 7.97
N GLN A 517 8.95 -0.30 8.72
CA GLN A 517 9.72 -0.20 9.97
C GLN A 517 11.12 0.39 9.72
N ALA A 518 11.80 -0.02 8.66
CA ALA A 518 13.10 0.54 8.31
C ALA A 518 13.02 2.04 7.97
N ASP A 519 11.99 2.45 7.24
CA ASP A 519 11.76 3.87 6.90
C ASP A 519 11.42 4.72 8.13
N LEU A 520 10.59 4.21 9.05
CA LEU A 520 10.32 4.87 10.32
C LEU A 520 11.60 5.03 11.17
N ARG A 521 12.43 3.99 11.22
CA ARG A 521 13.73 4.05 11.93
C ARG A 521 14.69 5.06 11.31
N ARG A 522 14.72 5.19 9.99
CA ARG A 522 15.49 6.25 9.30
C ARG A 522 15.02 7.64 9.72
N ALA A 523 13.72 7.81 9.98
CA ALA A 523 13.14 9.04 10.50
C ALA A 523 13.31 9.20 12.03
N GLY A 524 13.99 8.28 12.71
CA GLY A 524 14.20 8.30 14.16
C GLY A 524 12.97 7.89 14.98
N ILE A 525 11.99 7.24 14.35
CA ILE A 525 10.76 6.75 14.98
C ILE A 525 10.89 5.23 15.13
N GLU A 526 10.97 4.74 16.37
CA GLU A 526 10.99 3.30 16.63
C GLU A 526 9.56 2.77 16.80
N PRO A 527 9.10 1.81 15.97
CA PRO A 527 7.80 1.17 16.16
C PRO A 527 7.69 0.54 17.55
N TRP A 528 6.57 0.79 18.23
CA TRP A 528 6.33 0.32 19.58
C TRP A 528 5.87 -1.16 19.61
N ALA A 529 5.03 -1.56 18.64
CA ALA A 529 4.53 -2.92 18.50
C ALA A 529 4.14 -3.27 17.05
N TRP A 530 4.01 -4.56 16.77
CA TRP A 530 3.37 -5.10 15.56
C TRP A 530 2.02 -5.74 15.88
N VAL A 531 1.06 -5.66 14.97
CA VAL A 531 -0.23 -6.36 15.07
C VAL A 531 -0.43 -7.20 13.83
N VAL A 532 -0.45 -8.51 14.00
CA VAL A 532 -0.71 -9.48 12.92
C VAL A 532 -2.21 -9.76 12.90
N ASN A 533 -2.90 -9.22 11.91
CA ASN A 533 -4.35 -9.33 11.77
C ASN A 533 -4.75 -10.50 10.86
N HIS A 534 -6.00 -10.96 10.97
CA HIS A 534 -6.58 -12.04 10.16
C HIS A 534 -5.84 -13.39 10.27
N MET A 535 -5.38 -13.72 11.47
CA MET A 535 -4.88 -15.07 11.73
C MET A 535 -6.03 -16.08 11.64
N LEU A 536 -5.81 -17.16 10.90
CA LEU A 536 -6.71 -18.32 10.83
C LEU A 536 -6.32 -19.26 11.98
N ALA A 537 -7.27 -19.58 12.86
CA ALA A 537 -6.99 -20.48 13.98
C ALA A 537 -7.01 -21.94 13.51
N PRO A 538 -5.91 -22.70 13.65
CA PRO A 538 -5.90 -24.13 13.34
C PRO A 538 -6.87 -24.92 14.23
N ALA A 539 -7.48 -25.98 13.69
CA ALA A 539 -8.32 -26.91 14.45
C ALA A 539 -7.62 -27.57 15.66
N SER A 540 -6.27 -27.63 15.64
CA SER A 540 -5.45 -28.18 16.72
C SER A 540 -5.30 -27.26 17.94
N VAL A 541 -5.78 -26.01 17.87
CA VAL A 541 -5.74 -25.09 19.00
C VAL A 541 -6.79 -25.50 20.03
N THR A 542 -6.33 -26.12 21.11
CA THR A 542 -7.15 -26.49 22.28
C THR A 542 -7.51 -25.31 23.19
N SER A 543 -7.10 -24.09 22.82
CA SER A 543 -7.46 -22.87 23.55
C SER A 543 -8.97 -22.62 23.45
N PRO A 544 -9.70 -22.59 24.58
CA PRO A 544 -11.12 -22.27 24.60
C PRO A 544 -11.44 -20.90 23.96
N LEU A 545 -10.45 -20.00 23.91
CA LEU A 545 -10.55 -18.64 23.35
C LEU A 545 -10.56 -18.60 21.81
N LEU A 546 -10.05 -19.64 21.14
CA LEU A 546 -9.91 -19.70 19.67
C LEU A 546 -10.78 -20.78 19.02
N ALA A 547 -11.43 -21.63 19.82
CA ALA A 547 -12.33 -22.68 19.35
C ALA A 547 -13.45 -22.21 18.39
N PRO A 548 -14.11 -21.03 18.56
CA PRO A 548 -15.14 -20.56 17.62
C PRO A 548 -14.58 -20.07 16.27
N ALA A 549 -13.28 -19.77 16.22
CA ALA A 549 -12.55 -19.38 15.00
C ALA A 549 -11.75 -20.56 14.41
N SER A 550 -11.85 -21.74 15.02
CA SER A 550 -11.16 -22.94 14.55
C SER A 550 -11.69 -23.34 13.19
N VAL A 551 -10.75 -23.53 12.28
CA VAL A 551 -11.04 -23.81 10.88
C VAL A 551 -11.17 -25.32 10.66
N THR A 552 -12.29 -25.74 10.06
CA THR A 552 -12.53 -27.13 9.63
C THR A 552 -12.47 -27.30 8.12
N SER A 553 -12.61 -26.22 7.35
CA SER A 553 -12.41 -26.23 5.89
C SER A 553 -10.96 -26.65 5.53
N PRO A 554 -10.76 -27.69 4.69
CA PRO A 554 -9.42 -28.14 4.30
C PRO A 554 -8.56 -27.03 3.71
N LEU A 555 -9.14 -26.19 2.85
CA LEU A 555 -8.46 -25.04 2.26
C LEU A 555 -7.97 -24.05 3.32
N LEU A 556 -8.84 -23.64 4.24
CA LEU A 556 -8.48 -22.68 5.27
C LEU A 556 -7.50 -23.29 6.28
N ALA A 557 -7.57 -24.59 6.58
CA ALA A 557 -6.66 -25.27 7.48
C ALA A 557 -5.23 -25.30 6.91
N GLN A 558 -5.08 -25.61 5.62
CA GLN A 558 -3.80 -25.52 4.92
C GLN A 558 -3.26 -24.09 4.90
N ARG A 559 -4.12 -23.08 4.72
CA ARG A 559 -3.71 -21.67 4.81
C ARG A 559 -3.29 -21.28 6.23
N ALA A 560 -3.99 -21.74 7.26
CA ALA A 560 -3.63 -21.49 8.66
C ALA A 560 -2.24 -22.04 9.00
N TYR A 561 -1.89 -23.22 8.50
CA TYR A 561 -0.54 -23.78 8.63
C TYR A 561 0.52 -22.87 7.96
N ARG A 562 0.23 -22.37 6.75
CA ARG A 562 1.14 -21.51 6.00
C ARG A 562 1.30 -20.09 6.57
N GLN A 563 0.42 -19.67 7.47
CA GLN A 563 0.57 -18.39 8.19
C GLN A 563 1.66 -18.48 9.29
N GLN A 564 1.96 -19.67 9.81
CA GLN A 564 2.83 -19.85 10.99
C GLN A 564 4.25 -19.28 10.81
N PRO A 565 4.98 -19.55 9.70
CA PRO A 565 6.32 -19.00 9.52
C PRO A 565 6.35 -17.47 9.53
N HIS A 566 5.30 -16.83 9.00
CA HIS A 566 5.19 -15.38 8.94
C HIS A 566 4.88 -14.76 10.30
N ILE A 567 4.05 -15.42 11.11
CA ILE A 567 3.81 -15.00 12.50
C ILE A 567 5.09 -15.14 13.33
N GLU A 568 5.82 -16.24 13.15
CA GLU A 568 7.08 -16.48 13.86
C GLU A 568 8.18 -15.48 13.46
N ALA A 569 8.27 -15.11 12.18
CA ALA A 569 9.19 -14.06 11.72
C ALA A 569 8.90 -12.71 12.42
N VAL A 570 7.62 -12.34 12.59
CA VAL A 570 7.26 -11.13 13.35
C VAL A 570 7.74 -11.20 14.79
N LYS A 571 7.55 -12.36 15.45
CA LYS A 571 7.94 -12.60 16.85
C LYS A 571 9.47 -12.62 17.05
N GLN A 572 10.21 -13.27 16.15
CA GLN A 572 11.65 -13.51 16.32
C GLN A 572 12.51 -12.39 15.75
N GLU A 573 12.10 -11.79 14.63
CA GLU A 573 12.98 -10.93 13.83
C GLU A 573 12.55 -9.46 13.83
N HIS A 574 11.25 -9.18 13.85
CA HIS A 574 10.77 -7.82 13.56
C HIS A 574 10.33 -7.01 14.78
N ALA A 575 9.67 -7.64 15.76
CA ALA A 575 8.93 -6.92 16.80
C ALA A 575 9.31 -7.34 18.24
N LYS A 576 9.55 -6.35 19.10
CA LYS A 576 9.71 -6.59 20.56
C LYS A 576 8.38 -6.86 21.25
N ARG A 577 7.31 -6.26 20.75
CA ARG A 577 5.92 -6.44 21.17
C ARG A 577 5.11 -6.81 19.96
N TYR A 578 4.30 -7.84 20.06
CA TYR A 578 3.37 -8.20 19.02
C TYR A 578 2.02 -8.60 19.59
N ALA A 579 0.97 -8.50 18.79
CA ALA A 579 -0.33 -9.09 19.06
C ALA A 579 -0.85 -9.80 17.81
N VAL A 580 -1.63 -10.85 18.01
CA VAL A 580 -2.30 -11.59 16.94
C VAL A 580 -3.81 -11.44 17.10
N VAL A 581 -4.48 -11.09 16.00
CA VAL A 581 -5.94 -10.90 15.95
C VAL A 581 -6.54 -11.92 14.97
N PRO A 582 -7.47 -12.79 15.41
CA PRO A 582 -8.05 -13.81 14.55
C PRO A 582 -9.02 -13.21 13.52
N LEU A 583 -9.11 -13.85 12.36
CA LEU A 583 -10.12 -13.51 11.35
C LEU A 583 -11.53 -13.76 11.91
N GLN A 584 -12.36 -12.72 11.90
CA GLN A 584 -13.74 -12.83 12.35
C GLN A 584 -14.66 -13.27 11.21
N ALA A 585 -15.65 -14.12 11.52
CA ALA A 585 -16.70 -14.50 10.58
C ALA A 585 -17.61 -13.31 10.24
N VAL A 586 -17.95 -12.51 11.24
CA VAL A 586 -18.73 -11.27 11.08
C VAL A 586 -17.79 -10.09 11.17
N GLU A 587 -17.94 -9.10 10.28
CA GLU A 587 -17.16 -7.87 10.39
C GLU A 587 -17.44 -7.20 11.74
N PRO A 588 -16.39 -6.78 12.47
CA PRO A 588 -16.53 -6.21 13.81
C PRO A 588 -17.04 -4.78 13.73
N VAL A 589 -18.34 -4.65 13.43
CA VAL A 589 -19.06 -3.40 13.33
C VAL A 589 -19.85 -3.18 14.62
N GLY A 590 -19.75 -1.96 15.18
CA GLY A 590 -20.37 -1.60 16.44
C GLY A 590 -19.42 -1.70 17.62
N VAL A 591 -19.66 -0.85 18.62
CA VAL A 591 -18.87 -0.76 19.86
C VAL A 591 -18.58 -2.13 20.49
N LYS A 592 -19.60 -3.00 20.61
CA LYS A 592 -19.44 -4.32 21.24
C LYS A 592 -18.52 -5.24 20.42
N ALA A 593 -18.76 -5.35 19.12
CA ALA A 593 -17.94 -6.23 18.26
C ALA A 593 -16.49 -5.75 18.17
N LEU A 594 -16.25 -4.43 18.25
CA LEU A 594 -14.92 -3.85 18.34
C LEU A 594 -14.24 -4.14 19.70
N GLN A 595 -14.99 -4.16 20.81
CA GLN A 595 -14.46 -4.60 22.11
C GLN A 595 -14.11 -6.08 22.11
N ASP A 596 -14.92 -6.91 21.44
CA ASP A 596 -14.71 -8.36 21.34
C ASP A 596 -13.38 -8.70 20.60
N LEU A 597 -12.82 -7.78 19.81
CA LEU A 597 -11.47 -7.93 19.24
C LEU A 597 -10.35 -7.84 20.29
N CYS A 598 -10.57 -7.07 21.36
CA CYS A 598 -9.65 -6.99 22.50
C CYS A 598 -9.93 -8.14 23.48
N HIS A 599 -11.21 -8.45 23.70
CA HIS A 599 -11.65 -9.55 24.56
C HIS A 599 -12.33 -10.62 23.70
N PRO A 600 -11.59 -11.53 23.06
CA PRO A 600 -12.23 -12.67 22.41
C PRO A 600 -12.88 -13.54 23.51
N VAL A 601 -14.15 -13.28 23.85
CA VAL A 601 -14.86 -13.97 24.94
C VAL A 601 -15.71 -15.12 24.39
N HIS A 602 -15.57 -16.27 25.04
CA HIS A 602 -16.59 -17.29 25.27
C HIS A 602 -18.04 -16.78 25.06
N LYS A 603 -18.76 -17.34 24.08
CA LYS A 603 -20.18 -17.62 24.30
C LYS A 603 -20.25 -18.93 25.07
N GLU A 604 -20.36 -18.86 26.38
CA GLU A 604 -21.02 -19.94 27.12
C GLU A 604 -22.45 -20.03 26.56
N MET A 605 -22.80 -21.18 25.98
CA MET A 605 -24.19 -21.60 25.82
C MET A 605 -24.65 -22.27 27.11
#